data_AF-A0A958JSW3-F1
#
_entry.id   AF-A0A958JSW3-F1
#
_cell.length_a   1.000
_cell.length_b   1.000
_cell.length_c   1.000
_cell.angle_alpha   90.00
_cell.angle_beta   90.00
_cell.angle_gamma   90.00
#
_symmetry.space_group_name_H-M   'P 1'
#
loop_
_entity.id
_entity.type
_entity.pdbx_description
1 polymer ?
#
loop_
_entity_poly.entity_id
_entity_poly.type
_entity_poly.pdbx_seq_one_letter_code
_entity_poly.pdbx_strand_id
1 'polypeptide(L)'
;MFSYTTQDAVNCFINAKNLNASLKKIVKSEASKDPRTARFTKALKIAMKSPKDDAIPAFVEKALPDYTEHLFLVVRNAYAPLIEPILDAIITEYADNFNETYSIDPTSGVITVSSEDSFKQLGKQAIDSLVSQIDSAELPSNGFMKKAILYSLFDRSVLEELEKHLSA
;
A
#
# COMPACT_ATOMS: atom_id res chain seq x y z
N MET A 1 -13.75 2.93 -3.12
CA MET A 1 -12.31 2.79 -2.79
C MET A 1 -11.94 3.75 -1.66
N PHE A 2 -10.95 3.43 -0.80
CA PHE A 2 -10.58 4.26 0.36
C PHE A 2 -10.03 5.64 -0.05
N SER A 3 -10.70 6.70 0.41
CA SER A 3 -10.18 8.07 0.42
C SER A 3 -9.25 8.27 1.61
N TYR A 4 -8.25 9.14 1.46
CA TYR A 4 -7.38 9.53 2.56
C TYR A 4 -6.95 10.99 2.41
N THR A 5 -6.55 11.57 3.53
CA THR A 5 -6.01 12.92 3.63
C THR A 5 -4.49 12.90 3.83
N THR A 6 -3.86 14.06 3.68
CA THR A 6 -2.47 14.25 4.09
C THR A 6 -2.26 13.88 5.56
N GLN A 7 -3.20 14.21 6.43
CA GLN A 7 -3.09 13.92 7.86
C GLN A 7 -3.12 12.41 8.14
N ASP A 8 -3.89 11.63 7.39
CA ASP A 8 -3.90 10.17 7.51
C ASP A 8 -2.52 9.58 7.21
N ALA A 9 -1.87 10.05 6.14
CA ALA A 9 -0.52 9.67 5.80
C ALA A 9 0.45 10.06 6.92
N VAL A 10 0.43 11.33 7.35
CA VAL A 10 1.29 11.84 8.44
C VAL A 10 1.14 10.99 9.71
N ASN A 11 -0.09 10.66 10.10
CA ASN A 11 -0.36 9.81 11.26
C ASN A 11 0.30 8.44 11.13
N CYS A 12 0.33 7.84 9.93
CA CYS A 12 1.04 6.58 9.69
C CYS A 12 2.56 6.74 9.82
N PHE A 13 3.15 7.87 9.43
CA PHE A 13 4.59 8.09 9.58
C PHE A 13 4.99 8.38 11.03
N ILE A 14 4.26 9.26 11.72
CA ILE A 14 4.61 9.64 13.10
C ILE A 14 4.51 8.44 14.06
N ASN A 15 3.52 7.57 13.87
CA ASN A 15 3.32 6.40 14.72
C ASN A 15 4.20 5.18 14.35
N ALA A 16 4.99 5.28 13.28
CA ALA A 16 5.78 4.16 12.79
C ALA A 16 7.10 4.00 13.56
N LYS A 17 7.18 2.95 14.40
CA LYS A 17 8.36 2.66 15.22
C LYS A 17 9.62 2.29 14.42
N ASN A 18 9.45 1.74 13.20
CA ASN A 18 10.55 1.17 12.40
C ASN A 18 10.88 1.94 11.11
N LEU A 19 10.55 3.23 11.01
CA LEU A 19 10.77 4.01 9.78
C LEU A 19 12.21 3.95 9.24
N ASN A 20 13.23 4.07 10.10
CA ASN A 20 14.62 4.06 9.65
C ASN A 20 15.03 2.70 9.06
N ALA A 21 14.55 1.60 9.65
CA ALA A 21 14.79 0.25 9.14
C ALA A 21 14.08 0.04 7.79
N SER A 22 12.82 0.50 7.70
CA SER A 22 12.02 0.51 6.46
C SER A 22 12.76 1.23 5.33
N LEU A 23 13.28 2.43 5.57
CA LEU A 23 14.02 3.19 4.56
C LEU A 23 15.31 2.51 4.10
N LYS A 24 16.01 1.80 4.99
CA LYS A 24 17.19 0.99 4.60
C LYS A 24 16.80 -0.18 3.71
N LYS A 25 15.71 -0.88 4.06
CA LYS A 25 15.18 -2.01 3.27
C LYS A 25 14.78 -1.55 1.86
N ILE A 26 14.05 -0.44 1.77
CA ILE A 26 13.57 0.13 0.49
C ILE A 26 14.72 0.58 -0.40
N VAL A 27 15.73 1.26 0.15
CA VAL A 27 16.91 1.64 -0.66
C VAL A 27 17.61 0.39 -1.21
N LYS A 28 17.68 -0.69 -0.44
CA LYS A 28 18.32 -1.94 -0.89
C LYS A 28 17.50 -2.66 -1.96
N SER A 29 16.18 -2.66 -1.87
CA SER A 29 15.31 -3.45 -2.77
C SER A 29 14.82 -2.68 -4.01
N GLU A 30 14.61 -1.37 -3.91
CA GLU A 30 13.94 -0.58 -4.95
C GLU A 30 14.82 0.46 -5.64
N ALA A 31 15.98 0.83 -5.09
CA ALA A 31 16.79 1.91 -5.69
C ALA A 31 17.36 1.57 -7.07
N SER A 32 17.54 0.27 -7.37
CA SER A 32 17.93 -0.20 -8.70
C SER A 32 16.79 -0.18 -9.72
N LYS A 33 15.53 -0.20 -9.25
CA LYS A 33 14.34 -0.23 -10.09
C LYS A 33 13.80 1.17 -10.39
N ASP A 34 13.86 2.07 -9.41
CA ASP A 34 13.46 3.47 -9.56
C ASP A 34 14.54 4.40 -8.96
N PRO A 35 15.27 5.16 -9.81
CA PRO A 35 16.27 6.13 -9.35
C PRO A 35 15.72 7.20 -8.40
N ARG A 36 14.42 7.50 -8.47
CA ARG A 36 13.77 8.49 -7.60
C ARG A 36 13.68 8.00 -6.15
N THR A 37 13.73 6.69 -5.91
CA THR A 37 13.69 6.08 -4.58
C THR A 37 14.82 6.60 -3.69
N ALA A 38 16.05 6.69 -4.21
CA ALA A 38 17.19 7.17 -3.42
C ALA A 38 17.01 8.64 -3.00
N ARG A 39 16.49 9.48 -3.90
CA ARG A 39 16.20 10.89 -3.62
C ARG A 39 15.09 11.04 -2.58
N PHE A 40 13.99 10.32 -2.77
CA PHE A 40 12.85 10.31 -1.85
C PHE A 40 13.26 9.88 -0.44
N THR A 41 13.93 8.73 -0.31
CA THR A 41 14.35 8.19 0.99
C THR A 41 15.37 9.08 1.69
N LYS A 42 16.27 9.74 0.94
CA LYS A 42 17.19 10.75 1.50
C LYS A 42 16.42 11.95 2.06
N ALA A 43 15.44 12.47 1.32
CA ALA A 43 14.64 13.61 1.76
C ALA A 43 13.80 13.29 3.00
N LEU A 44 13.17 12.11 3.05
CA LEU A 44 12.43 11.65 4.23
C LEU A 44 13.34 11.49 5.46
N LYS A 45 14.56 10.94 5.28
CA LYS A 45 15.55 10.87 6.38
C LYS A 45 15.93 12.24 6.93
N ILE A 46 15.99 13.27 6.07
CA ILE A 46 16.26 14.65 6.50
C ILE A 46 15.08 15.17 7.31
N ALA A 47 13.85 14.98 6.83
CA ALA A 47 12.63 15.39 7.54
C ALA A 47 12.53 14.75 8.94
N MET A 48 12.77 13.43 9.04
CA MET A 48 12.74 12.69 10.32
C MET A 48 13.81 13.11 11.33
N LYS A 49 14.93 13.69 10.86
CA LYS A 49 16.02 14.17 11.73
C LYS A 49 15.90 15.66 12.05
N SER A 50 14.95 16.34 11.46
CA SER A 50 14.70 17.75 11.71
C SER A 50 14.24 17.94 13.16
N PRO A 51 14.72 18.97 13.87
CA PRO A 51 14.20 19.33 15.19
C PRO A 51 12.83 20.02 15.11
N LYS A 52 12.29 20.25 13.91
CA LYS A 52 10.99 20.91 13.70
C LYS A 52 9.87 19.87 13.64
N ASP A 53 8.84 20.05 14.46
CA ASP A 53 7.68 19.16 14.54
C ASP A 53 6.89 19.06 13.22
N ASP A 54 6.96 20.09 12.37
CA ASP A 54 6.26 20.18 11.08
C ASP A 54 7.02 19.53 9.91
N ALA A 55 8.24 19.06 10.11
CA ALA A 55 9.09 18.60 9.01
C ALA A 55 8.55 17.35 8.31
N ILE A 56 8.02 16.37 9.05
CA ILE A 56 7.36 15.19 8.48
C ILE A 56 6.04 15.59 7.78
N PRO A 57 5.13 16.34 8.43
CA PRO A 57 3.94 16.88 7.75
C PRO A 57 4.24 17.57 6.42
N ALA A 58 5.16 18.53 6.40
CA ALA A 58 5.52 19.28 5.21
C ALA A 58 6.16 18.39 4.13
N PHE A 59 6.95 17.38 4.53
CA PHE A 59 7.49 16.41 3.59
C PHE A 59 6.38 15.57 2.96
N VAL A 60 5.46 15.04 3.76
CA VAL A 60 4.37 14.16 3.28
C VAL A 60 3.44 14.93 2.36
N GLU A 61 3.05 16.15 2.72
CA GLU A 61 2.21 17.03 1.88
C GLU A 61 2.83 17.25 0.50
N LYS A 62 4.13 17.57 0.46
CA LYS A 62 4.87 17.76 -0.79
C LYS A 62 5.06 16.47 -1.58
N ALA A 63 5.23 15.34 -0.89
CA ALA A 63 5.53 14.07 -1.51
C ALA A 63 4.28 13.36 -2.07
N LEU A 64 3.11 13.57 -1.48
CA LEU A 64 1.88 12.87 -1.85
C LEU A 64 1.57 12.91 -3.37
N PRO A 65 1.58 14.06 -4.06
CA PRO A 65 1.23 14.11 -5.47
C PRO A 65 2.13 13.24 -6.37
N ASP A 66 3.43 13.16 -6.07
CA ASP A 66 4.44 12.59 -6.97
C ASP A 66 5.06 11.27 -6.48
N TYR A 67 4.91 10.97 -5.19
CA TYR A 67 5.59 9.88 -4.48
C TYR A 67 4.63 9.04 -3.62
N THR A 68 3.33 9.03 -3.93
CA THR A 68 2.33 8.22 -3.20
C THR A 68 2.76 6.75 -3.05
N GLU A 69 3.21 6.11 -4.13
CA GLU A 69 3.64 4.70 -4.07
C GLU A 69 4.86 4.50 -3.16
N HIS A 70 5.83 5.42 -3.17
CA HIS A 70 6.96 5.38 -2.24
C HIS A 70 6.51 5.58 -0.79
N LEU A 71 5.53 6.43 -0.53
CA LEU A 71 4.96 6.61 0.81
C LEU A 71 4.27 5.32 1.29
N PHE A 72 3.47 4.66 0.45
CA PHE A 72 2.85 3.36 0.76
C PHE A 72 3.91 2.31 1.08
N LEU A 73 4.96 2.23 0.25
CA LEU A 73 6.03 1.27 0.46
C LEU A 73 6.75 1.47 1.80
N VAL A 74 7.02 2.73 2.19
CA VAL A 74 7.63 3.04 3.49
C VAL A 74 6.74 2.59 4.64
N VAL A 75 5.46 2.94 4.59
CA VAL A 75 4.51 2.58 5.65
C VAL A 75 4.38 1.06 5.75
N ARG A 76 4.17 0.34 4.64
CA ARG A 76 4.12 -1.12 4.62
C ARG A 76 5.35 -1.73 5.30
N ASN A 77 6.56 -1.29 4.94
CA ASN A 77 7.78 -1.84 5.51
C ASN A 77 8.02 -1.41 6.95
N ALA A 78 7.49 -0.27 7.39
CA ALA A 78 7.63 0.19 8.77
C ALA A 78 6.72 -0.58 9.74
N TYR A 79 5.62 -1.13 9.23
CA TYR A 79 4.67 -1.96 9.98
C TYR A 79 4.70 -3.44 9.55
N ALA A 80 5.76 -3.88 8.85
CA ALA A 80 5.86 -5.22 8.27
C ALA A 80 5.50 -6.37 9.25
N PRO A 81 5.97 -6.38 10.52
CA PRO A 81 5.61 -7.46 11.46
C PRO A 81 4.11 -7.59 11.76
N LEU A 82 3.33 -6.53 11.57
CA LEU A 82 1.88 -6.52 11.74
C LEU A 82 1.14 -6.77 10.42
N ILE A 83 1.71 -6.30 9.29
CA ILE A 83 1.08 -6.38 7.97
C ILE A 83 1.29 -7.74 7.30
N GLU A 84 2.49 -8.32 7.41
CA GLU A 84 2.82 -9.59 6.73
C GLU A 84 1.87 -10.73 7.13
N PRO A 85 1.56 -10.97 8.43
CA PRO A 85 0.61 -12.02 8.80
C PRO A 85 -0.81 -11.79 8.25
N ILE A 86 -1.25 -10.53 8.16
CA ILE A 86 -2.56 -10.18 7.60
C ILE A 86 -2.58 -10.52 6.11
N LEU A 87 -1.55 -10.10 5.36
CA LEU A 87 -1.45 -10.38 3.93
C LEU A 87 -1.40 -11.89 3.66
N ASP A 88 -0.60 -12.63 4.42
CA ASP A 88 -0.46 -14.08 4.26
C ASP A 88 -1.79 -14.81 4.47
N ALA A 89 -2.58 -14.41 5.47
CA ALA A 89 -3.90 -14.98 5.70
C ALA A 89 -4.84 -14.74 4.52
N ILE A 90 -4.90 -13.51 4.00
CA ILE A 90 -5.76 -13.17 2.85
C ILE A 90 -5.29 -13.90 1.59
N ILE A 91 -3.98 -13.95 1.32
CA ILE A 91 -3.43 -14.62 0.15
C ILE A 91 -3.76 -16.12 0.22
N THR A 92 -3.54 -16.75 1.36
CA THR A 92 -3.80 -18.19 1.54
C THR A 92 -5.26 -18.54 1.31
N GLU A 93 -6.19 -17.66 1.70
CA GLU A 93 -7.62 -17.92 1.60
C GLU A 93 -8.20 -17.62 0.21
N TYR A 94 -7.74 -16.54 -0.43
CA TYR A 94 -8.42 -15.99 -1.61
C TYR A 94 -7.61 -16.06 -2.92
N ALA A 95 -6.28 -16.14 -2.87
CA ALA A 95 -5.45 -15.88 -4.06
C ALA A 95 -5.71 -16.85 -5.21
N ASP A 96 -5.76 -18.16 -4.96
CA ASP A 96 -5.93 -19.15 -6.02
C ASP A 96 -7.26 -18.96 -6.76
N ASN A 97 -8.37 -18.91 -6.02
CA ASN A 97 -9.70 -18.71 -6.59
C ASN A 97 -9.82 -17.34 -7.29
N PHE A 98 -9.23 -16.28 -6.73
CA PHE A 98 -9.29 -14.95 -7.32
C PHE A 98 -8.48 -14.88 -8.62
N ASN A 99 -7.29 -15.48 -8.67
CA ASN A 99 -6.43 -15.49 -9.85
C ASN A 99 -7.03 -16.29 -11.02
N GLU A 100 -7.96 -17.21 -10.77
CA GLU A 100 -8.69 -17.91 -11.83
C GLU A 100 -9.73 -17.03 -12.55
N THR A 101 -10.11 -15.91 -11.95
CA THR A 101 -11.17 -15.02 -12.48
C THR A 101 -10.67 -13.98 -13.48
N TYR A 102 -9.36 -13.87 -13.69
CA TYR A 102 -8.77 -12.93 -14.64
C TYR A 102 -7.46 -13.45 -15.25
N SER A 103 -7.03 -12.83 -16.34
CA SER A 103 -5.69 -13.00 -16.90
C SER A 103 -5.03 -11.65 -17.16
N ILE A 104 -3.70 -11.63 -17.10
CA ILE A 104 -2.88 -10.44 -17.40
C ILE A 104 -2.13 -10.71 -18.70
N ASP A 105 -2.27 -9.82 -19.69
CA ASP A 105 -1.37 -9.81 -20.83
C ASP A 105 0.05 -9.43 -20.36
N PRO A 106 1.05 -10.30 -20.51
CA PRO A 106 2.40 -10.05 -20.00
C PRO A 106 3.13 -8.91 -20.72
N THR A 107 2.66 -8.50 -21.90
CA THR A 107 3.26 -7.45 -22.72
C THR A 107 2.62 -6.09 -22.45
N SER A 108 1.29 -6.06 -22.40
CA SER A 108 0.53 -4.81 -22.25
C SER A 108 0.10 -4.50 -20.81
N GLY A 109 0.12 -5.50 -19.92
CA GLY A 109 -0.38 -5.39 -18.55
C GLY A 109 -1.91 -5.28 -18.44
N VAL A 110 -2.62 -5.44 -19.57
CA VAL A 110 -4.09 -5.35 -19.63
C VAL A 110 -4.71 -6.56 -18.94
N ILE A 111 -5.70 -6.29 -18.07
CA ILE A 111 -6.48 -7.30 -17.37
C ILE A 111 -7.68 -7.71 -18.24
N THR A 112 -7.87 -9.01 -18.41
CA THR A 112 -9.11 -9.57 -18.97
C THR A 112 -9.81 -10.38 -17.89
N VAL A 113 -10.99 -9.94 -17.47
CA VAL A 113 -11.82 -10.63 -16.47
C VAL A 113 -12.63 -11.73 -17.16
N SER A 114 -12.44 -12.98 -16.76
CA SER A 114 -13.12 -14.15 -17.33
C SER A 114 -14.43 -14.48 -16.60
N SER A 115 -14.54 -14.13 -15.32
CA SER A 115 -15.74 -14.33 -14.49
C SER A 115 -16.01 -13.11 -13.63
N GLU A 116 -16.83 -12.18 -14.15
CA GLU A 116 -17.06 -10.87 -13.55
C GLU A 116 -17.66 -10.95 -12.14
N ASP A 117 -18.71 -11.75 -11.95
CA ASP A 117 -19.38 -11.90 -10.64
C ASP A 117 -18.42 -12.48 -9.59
N SER A 118 -17.65 -13.50 -9.95
CA SER A 118 -16.65 -14.12 -9.06
C SER A 118 -15.52 -13.16 -8.74
N PHE A 119 -15.00 -12.41 -9.73
CA PHE A 119 -13.96 -11.40 -9.54
C PHE A 119 -14.41 -10.32 -8.55
N LYS A 120 -15.64 -9.79 -8.73
CA LYS A 120 -16.25 -8.82 -7.81
C LYS A 120 -16.41 -9.39 -6.41
N GLN A 121 -17.00 -10.58 -6.29
CA GLN A 121 -17.31 -11.19 -5.01
C GLN A 121 -16.05 -11.53 -4.21
N LEU A 122 -15.11 -12.26 -4.81
CA LEU A 122 -13.87 -12.67 -4.15
C LEU A 122 -12.99 -11.46 -3.82
N GLY A 123 -12.87 -10.50 -4.75
CA GLY A 123 -12.13 -9.28 -4.52
C GLY A 123 -12.71 -8.47 -3.37
N LYS A 124 -14.04 -8.35 -3.29
CA LYS A 124 -14.73 -7.69 -2.16
C LYS A 124 -14.50 -8.44 -0.85
N GLN A 125 -14.62 -9.76 -0.82
CA GLN A 125 -14.39 -10.56 0.38
C GLN A 125 -12.95 -10.41 0.90
N ALA A 126 -11.97 -10.44 0.01
CA ALA A 126 -10.56 -10.21 0.37
C ALA A 126 -10.34 -8.79 0.94
N ILE A 127 -10.94 -7.77 0.33
CA ILE A 127 -10.87 -6.38 0.82
C ILE A 127 -11.56 -6.25 2.19
N ASP A 128 -12.76 -6.78 2.36
CA ASP A 128 -13.53 -6.69 3.61
C ASP A 128 -12.80 -7.42 4.75
N SER A 129 -12.23 -8.60 4.46
CA SER A 129 -11.40 -9.34 5.42
C SER A 129 -10.13 -8.57 5.78
N LEU A 130 -9.46 -7.96 4.80
CA LEU A 130 -8.30 -7.10 5.04
C LEU A 130 -8.65 -5.93 5.97
N VAL A 131 -9.76 -5.24 5.70
CA VAL A 131 -10.22 -4.10 6.51
C VAL A 131 -10.48 -4.54 7.95
N SER A 132 -11.21 -5.64 8.13
CA SER A 132 -11.52 -6.20 9.45
C SER A 132 -10.25 -6.51 10.25
N GLN A 133 -9.25 -7.12 9.60
CA GLN A 133 -7.97 -7.45 10.23
C GLN A 133 -7.14 -6.20 10.56
N ILE A 134 -7.12 -5.19 9.69
CA ILE A 134 -6.46 -3.90 9.98
C ILE A 134 -7.11 -3.21 11.17
N ASP A 135 -8.44 -3.17 11.21
CA ASP A 135 -9.21 -2.50 12.27
C ASP A 135 -9.07 -3.21 13.62
N SER A 136 -8.75 -4.51 13.61
CA SER A 136 -8.48 -5.33 14.80
C SER A 136 -7.00 -5.33 15.22
N ALA A 137 -6.10 -4.85 14.36
CA ALA A 137 -4.67 -4.83 14.61
C ALA A 137 -4.23 -3.52 15.31
N GLU A 138 -3.02 -3.50 15.88
CA GLU A 138 -2.38 -2.28 16.40
C GLU A 138 -1.83 -1.38 15.27
N LEU A 139 -2.63 -1.19 14.21
CA LEU A 139 -2.30 -0.36 13.06
C LEU A 139 -3.15 0.91 13.06
N PRO A 140 -2.66 2.03 12.50
CA PRO A 140 -3.50 3.16 12.16
C PRO A 140 -4.69 2.74 11.28
N SER A 141 -5.90 2.73 11.84
CA SER A 141 -7.14 2.46 11.09
C SER A 141 -7.59 3.72 10.34
N ASN A 142 -6.88 4.04 9.24
CA ASN A 142 -7.24 5.16 8.36
C ASN A 142 -7.13 4.75 6.89
N GLY A 143 -7.69 5.59 6.01
CA GLY A 143 -7.74 5.30 4.57
C GLY A 143 -6.36 5.16 3.93
N PHE A 144 -5.34 5.85 4.45
CA PHE A 144 -3.98 5.77 3.92
C PHE A 144 -3.35 4.40 4.20
N MET A 145 -3.47 3.89 5.44
CA MET A 145 -2.99 2.56 5.82
C MET A 145 -3.70 1.47 5.02
N LYS A 146 -5.04 1.53 4.96
CA LYS A 146 -5.85 0.55 4.21
C LYS A 146 -5.45 0.53 2.73
N LYS A 147 -5.25 1.70 2.12
CA LYS A 147 -4.80 1.81 0.72
C LYS A 147 -3.35 1.32 0.54
N ALA A 148 -2.44 1.65 1.45
CA ALA A 148 -1.05 1.16 1.39
C ALA A 148 -0.94 -0.37 1.43
N ILE A 149 -1.76 -1.02 2.27
CA ILE A 149 -1.77 -2.48 2.37
C ILE A 149 -2.45 -3.12 1.16
N LEU A 150 -3.53 -2.52 0.63
CA LEU A 150 -4.15 -3.00 -0.61
C LEU A 150 -3.19 -3.02 -1.80
N TYR A 151 -2.36 -1.99 -1.95
CA TYR A 151 -1.30 -1.94 -2.98
C TYR A 151 -0.19 -2.99 -2.77
N SER A 152 -0.20 -3.69 -1.64
CA SER A 152 0.70 -4.81 -1.37
C SER A 152 0.04 -6.17 -1.61
N LEU A 153 -1.29 -6.21 -1.61
CA LEU A 153 -2.09 -7.42 -1.82
C LEU A 153 -2.36 -7.65 -3.31
N PHE A 154 -2.67 -6.58 -4.04
CA PHE A 154 -3.01 -6.65 -5.45
C PHE A 154 -1.94 -5.97 -6.30
N ASP A 155 -1.69 -6.53 -7.49
CA ASP A 155 -1.04 -5.78 -8.55
C ASP A 155 -1.86 -4.54 -8.90
N ARG A 156 -1.17 -3.45 -9.26
CA ARG A 156 -1.82 -2.15 -9.51
C ARG A 156 -2.93 -2.24 -10.56
N SER A 157 -2.68 -2.90 -11.69
CA SER A 157 -3.66 -3.04 -12.78
C SER A 157 -4.88 -3.86 -12.35
N VAL A 158 -4.67 -4.90 -11.54
CA VAL A 158 -5.75 -5.72 -10.97
C VAL A 158 -6.59 -4.89 -10.00
N LEU A 159 -5.94 -4.08 -9.15
CA LEU A 159 -6.62 -3.20 -8.22
C LEU A 159 -7.45 -2.12 -8.94
N GLU A 160 -6.88 -1.49 -9.97
CA GLU A 160 -7.58 -0.51 -10.81
C GLU A 160 -8.78 -1.15 -11.52
N GLU A 161 -8.66 -2.39 -11.98
CA GLU A 161 -9.77 -3.12 -12.59
C GLU A 161 -10.86 -3.47 -11.58
N LEU A 162 -10.48 -3.91 -10.38
CA LEU A 162 -11.39 -4.20 -9.29
C LEU A 162 -12.14 -2.94 -8.82
N GLU A 163 -11.47 -1.79 -8.76
CA GLU A 163 -12.08 -0.49 -8.45
C GLU A 163 -13.21 -0.14 -9.41
N LYS A 164 -13.04 -0.36 -10.72
CA LYS A 164 -14.08 -0.11 -11.74
C LYS A 164 -15.30 -0.99 -11.49
N HIS A 165 -15.07 -2.28 -11.25
CA HIS A 165 -16.13 -3.27 -11.08
C HIS A 165 -16.90 -3.11 -9.76
N LEU A 166 -16.24 -2.65 -8.69
CA LEU A 166 -16.90 -2.40 -7.40
C LEU A 166 -17.61 -1.03 -7.33
N SER A 167 -17.35 -0.13 -8.27
CA SER A 167 -17.96 1.19 -8.34
C SER A 167 -19.13 1.27 -9.35
N ALA A 168 -19.33 0.21 -10.15
CA ALA A 168 -20.39 0.05 -11.13
C ALA A 168 -21.58 -0.72 -10.52
#